data_AF-R6DG01-F1
#
_entry.id   AF-R6DG01-F1
#
_cell.length_a   1.000
_cell.length_b   1.000
_cell.length_c   1.000
_cell.angle_alpha   90.00
_cell.angle_beta   90.00
_cell.angle_gamma   90.00
#
_symmetry.space_group_name_H-M   'P 1'
#
loop_
_entity.id
_entity.type
_entity.pdbx_description
1 polymer ?
#
loop_
_entity_poly.entity_id
_entity_poly.type
_entity_poly.pdbx_seq_one_letter_code
_entity_poly.pdbx_strand_id
1 'polypeptide(L)'
;MDVLAYLKQRQNELEKKRHPLSDRDSSFRYLYAFGVSVMTMGDMKAITELQDRFQFFLECLSIPAEQREQLMTDINDHFEYRLSECIRILKTKEVQYCFFCDLYHLMQNVVWAESYCKKVLRNYFDIFHMSEHEIAFFEQFSKAAMQKDLNRAKELYHEFLEEGFDISYRTLRYFYPEFEEEDFFRDIIVKAGKTFHLDKPTQVNGDIVVERGGSLLLDGAHLKIKGSILVQGGRIRIKDSEITVLSCSQDVFMHVEDAAVVRIDHAKVQCQGFCGFLEQSSGRLLIEESEFLQTDVQRAITFCGIYAKIERCTFSEAAQGCIQISDSAKLYMQCCAFIHAKASYGAAVFSDSIDTVAIYDCSFDDCKAAYLGSAVYFQYQKLGQVVKNCVCRNCIPSENAIFNTYDDDFEPLEAERFLAQRKSDL
;
A
#
# COMPACT_ATOMS: atom_id res chain seq x y z
N MET A 1 4.10 -15.93 33.44
CA MET A 1 3.31 -15.59 32.25
C MET A 1 3.30 -16.85 31.39
N ASP A 2 2.14 -17.45 31.15
CA ASP A 2 1.99 -18.70 30.41
C ASP A 2 2.36 -18.48 28.93
N VAL A 3 3.22 -19.33 28.37
CA VAL A 3 3.66 -19.25 26.96
C VAL A 3 2.44 -19.36 26.03
N LEU A 4 1.42 -20.13 26.42
CA LEU A 4 0.15 -20.23 25.69
C LEU A 4 -0.67 -18.95 25.75
N ALA A 5 -0.66 -18.23 26.87
CA ALA A 5 -1.29 -16.92 27.00
C ALA A 5 -0.54 -15.84 26.19
N TYR A 6 0.79 -15.88 26.20
CA TYR A 6 1.64 -14.99 25.39
C TYR A 6 1.48 -15.25 23.88
N LEU A 7 1.38 -16.52 23.46
CA LEU A 7 1.13 -16.88 22.06
C LEU A 7 -0.30 -16.54 21.62
N LYS A 8 -1.32 -16.73 22.48
CA LYS A 8 -2.68 -16.25 22.21
C LYS A 8 -2.76 -14.73 22.17
N GLN A 9 -2.03 -14.03 23.04
CA GLN A 9 -1.93 -12.59 23.00
C GLN A 9 -1.24 -12.12 21.71
N ARG A 10 -0.14 -12.75 21.30
CA ARG A 10 0.52 -12.45 20.02
C ARG A 10 -0.32 -12.84 18.80
N GLN A 11 -1.08 -13.93 18.87
CA GLN A 11 -2.00 -14.33 17.81
C GLN A 11 -3.16 -13.34 17.71
N ASN A 12 -3.74 -12.90 18.84
CA ASN A 12 -4.73 -11.83 18.88
C ASN A 12 -4.14 -10.48 18.44
N GLU A 13 -2.87 -10.17 18.75
CA GLU A 13 -2.16 -8.98 18.26
C GLU A 13 -1.87 -9.05 16.74
N LEU A 14 -1.63 -10.24 16.20
CA LEU A 14 -1.51 -10.50 14.75
C LEU A 14 -2.87 -10.54 14.04
N GLU A 15 -3.95 -10.88 14.76
CA GLU A 15 -5.35 -10.89 14.28
C GLU A 15 -6.09 -9.55 14.56
N LYS A 16 -5.46 -8.59 15.24
CA LYS A 16 -6.00 -7.23 15.40
C LYS A 16 -6.05 -6.56 14.03
N LYS A 17 -7.22 -6.60 13.41
CA LYS A 17 -7.49 -5.90 12.16
C LYS A 17 -7.15 -4.42 12.32
N ARG A 18 -6.18 -3.93 11.55
CA ARG A 18 -5.93 -2.50 11.43
C ARG A 18 -7.16 -1.82 10.85
N HIS A 19 -7.55 -0.71 11.46
CA HIS A 19 -8.60 0.15 10.92
C HIS A 19 -8.19 0.68 9.52
N PRO A 20 -9.12 0.85 8.57
CA PRO A 20 -8.80 1.38 7.22
C PRO A 20 -8.07 2.72 7.22
N LEU A 21 -8.34 3.56 8.23
CA LEU A 21 -7.73 4.88 8.42
C LEU A 21 -6.58 4.90 9.45
N SER A 22 -6.04 3.74 9.85
CA SER A 22 -4.95 3.65 10.83
C SER A 22 -3.62 4.26 10.35
N ASP A 23 -3.43 4.37 9.05
CA ASP A 23 -2.21 4.92 8.44
C ASP A 23 -2.25 6.47 8.34
N ARG A 24 -3.36 7.09 8.75
CA ARG A 24 -3.49 8.56 8.82
C ARG A 24 -2.65 9.13 9.96
N ASP A 25 -2.32 10.42 9.88
CA ASP A 25 -1.54 11.09 10.91
C ASP A 25 -2.26 11.09 12.27
N SER A 26 -1.50 11.28 13.35
CA SER A 26 -2.05 11.19 14.71
C SER A 26 -3.16 12.21 14.96
N SER A 27 -3.10 13.40 14.36
CA SER A 27 -4.10 14.45 14.57
C SER A 27 -5.42 14.07 13.90
N PHE A 28 -5.36 13.55 12.66
CA PHE A 28 -6.53 13.01 11.97
C PHE A 28 -7.17 11.88 12.78
N ARG A 29 -6.38 10.90 13.22
CA ARG A 29 -6.90 9.73 13.95
C ARG A 29 -7.55 10.15 15.27
N TYR A 30 -6.96 11.10 15.99
CA TYR A 30 -7.55 11.67 17.20
C TYR A 30 -8.91 12.33 16.94
N LEU A 31 -8.99 13.24 15.96
CA LEU A 31 -10.24 13.94 15.63
C LEU A 31 -11.32 12.97 15.12
N TYR A 32 -10.93 11.92 14.41
CA TYR A 32 -11.84 10.88 13.94
C TYR A 32 -12.41 10.10 15.13
N ALA A 33 -11.53 9.65 16.04
CA ALA A 33 -11.92 8.99 17.28
C ALA A 33 -12.82 9.88 18.15
N PHE A 34 -12.57 11.19 18.17
CA PHE A 34 -13.43 12.16 18.84
C PHE A 34 -14.86 12.14 18.28
N GLY A 35 -15.03 12.16 16.95
CA GLY A 35 -16.36 12.04 16.34
C GLY A 35 -17.09 10.76 16.75
N VAL A 36 -16.40 9.63 16.77
CA VAL A 36 -16.98 8.35 17.19
C VAL A 36 -17.33 8.37 18.68
N SER A 37 -16.50 9.01 19.50
CA SER A 37 -16.69 9.10 20.96
C SER A 37 -17.95 9.87 21.37
N VAL A 38 -18.48 10.75 20.51
CA VAL A 38 -19.77 11.43 20.77
C VAL A 38 -20.90 10.41 20.99
N MET A 39 -20.88 9.29 20.25
CA MET A 39 -21.86 8.21 20.42
C MET A 39 -21.65 7.41 21.70
N THR A 40 -20.41 7.27 22.17
CA THR A 40 -20.08 6.36 23.27
C THR A 40 -20.00 7.06 24.62
N MET A 41 -19.66 8.35 24.66
CA MET A 41 -19.36 9.08 25.88
C MET A 41 -20.34 10.20 26.23
N GLY A 42 -21.26 10.57 25.33
CA GLY A 42 -22.19 11.68 25.60
C GLY A 42 -23.43 11.31 26.44
N ASP A 43 -23.60 10.04 26.80
CA ASP A 43 -24.68 9.56 27.68
C ASP A 43 -24.20 8.45 28.61
N MET A 44 -24.67 8.44 29.87
CA MET A 44 -24.24 7.46 30.88
C MET A 44 -24.59 6.01 30.52
N LYS A 45 -25.72 5.77 29.85
CA LYS A 45 -26.08 4.42 29.40
C LYS A 45 -25.18 4.00 28.23
N ALA A 46 -24.91 4.93 27.31
CA ALA A 46 -24.00 4.69 26.20
C ALA A 46 -22.59 4.34 26.68
N ILE A 47 -22.06 5.08 27.67
CA ILE A 47 -20.76 4.78 28.29
C ILE A 47 -20.74 3.35 28.78
N THR A 48 -21.73 2.97 29.58
CA THR A 48 -21.79 1.65 30.22
C THR A 48 -21.91 0.52 29.18
N GLU A 49 -22.68 0.71 28.12
CA GLU A 49 -23.01 -0.35 27.16
C GLU A 49 -22.02 -0.47 25.99
N LEU A 50 -21.32 0.62 25.65
CA LEU A 50 -20.45 0.69 24.47
C LEU A 50 -18.95 0.64 24.81
N GLN A 51 -18.56 0.77 26.08
CA GLN A 51 -17.16 0.94 26.51
C GLN A 51 -16.21 -0.10 25.90
N ASP A 52 -16.51 -1.39 26.02
CA ASP A 52 -15.59 -2.46 25.57
C ASP A 52 -15.35 -2.41 24.05
N ARG A 53 -16.41 -2.18 23.28
CA ARG A 53 -16.32 -2.06 21.81
C ARG A 53 -15.61 -0.80 21.39
N PHE A 54 -15.82 0.29 22.12
CA PHE A 54 -15.13 1.54 21.87
C PHE A 54 -13.62 1.43 22.15
N GLN A 55 -13.23 0.74 23.22
CA GLN A 55 -11.81 0.49 23.50
C GLN A 55 -11.16 -0.36 22.40
N PHE A 56 -11.85 -1.40 21.93
CA PHE A 56 -11.38 -2.19 20.80
C PHE A 56 -11.19 -1.33 19.52
N PHE A 57 -12.16 -0.47 19.21
CA PHE A 57 -12.05 0.49 18.09
C PHE A 57 -10.82 1.41 18.22
N LEU A 58 -10.57 1.98 19.40
CA LEU A 58 -9.42 2.85 19.65
C LEU A 58 -8.09 2.11 19.44
N GLU A 59 -8.02 0.82 19.77
CA GLU A 59 -6.87 -0.02 19.50
C GLU A 59 -6.68 -0.28 18.00
N CYS A 60 -7.75 -0.63 17.27
CA CYS A 60 -7.71 -0.83 15.82
C CYS A 60 -7.26 0.42 15.06
N LEU A 61 -7.68 1.61 15.51
CA LEU A 61 -7.24 2.91 14.97
C LEU A 61 -5.85 3.32 15.48
N SER A 62 -5.25 2.56 16.39
CA SER A 62 -3.93 2.79 16.98
C SER A 62 -3.81 4.13 17.73
N ILE A 63 -4.84 4.50 18.48
CA ILE A 63 -4.84 5.72 19.31
C ILE A 63 -3.97 5.50 20.56
N PRO A 64 -2.98 6.37 20.85
CA PRO A 64 -2.15 6.32 22.06
C PRO A 64 -2.98 6.47 23.34
N ALA A 65 -2.56 5.82 24.43
CA ALA A 65 -3.28 5.85 25.72
C ALA A 65 -3.54 7.27 26.25
N GLU A 66 -2.53 8.16 26.17
CA GLU A 66 -2.66 9.57 26.58
C GLU A 66 -3.80 10.29 25.84
N GLN A 67 -3.96 10.01 24.55
CA GLN A 67 -5.04 10.60 23.75
C GLN A 67 -6.41 10.00 24.10
N ARG A 68 -6.48 8.74 24.55
CA ARG A 68 -7.76 8.12 24.94
C ARG A 68 -8.37 8.78 26.17
N GLU A 69 -7.54 9.17 27.14
CA GLU A 69 -7.99 9.91 28.33
C GLU A 69 -8.45 11.33 27.96
N GLN A 70 -7.76 11.97 27.01
CA GLN A 70 -8.11 13.31 26.54
C GLN A 70 -9.49 13.36 25.86
N LEU A 71 -9.94 12.29 25.18
CA LEU A 71 -11.24 12.26 24.51
C LEU A 71 -12.39 12.61 25.45
N MET A 72 -12.40 12.05 26.66
CA MET A 72 -13.50 12.30 27.60
C MET A 72 -13.47 13.74 28.14
N THR A 73 -12.27 14.29 28.35
CA THR A 73 -12.09 15.70 28.73
C THR A 73 -12.61 16.61 27.62
N ASP A 74 -12.26 16.32 26.37
CA ASP A 74 -12.67 17.13 25.23
C ASP A 74 -14.18 17.06 24.94
N ILE A 75 -14.83 15.92 25.22
CA ILE A 75 -16.29 15.79 25.11
C ILE A 75 -17.01 16.63 26.15
N ASN A 76 -16.47 16.74 27.37
CA ASN A 76 -17.11 17.49 28.45
C ASN A 76 -16.82 19.00 28.34
N ASP A 77 -15.59 19.37 28.01
CA ASP A 77 -15.10 20.74 28.17
C ASP A 77 -14.90 21.49 26.83
N HIS A 78 -14.75 20.77 25.72
CA HIS A 78 -14.37 21.35 24.41
C HIS A 78 -15.22 20.85 23.24
N PHE A 79 -16.46 20.40 23.52
CA PHE A 79 -17.30 19.67 22.57
C PHE A 79 -17.48 20.40 21.22
N GLU A 80 -17.99 21.64 21.25
CA GLU A 80 -18.33 22.39 20.02
C GLU A 80 -17.09 22.62 19.15
N TYR A 81 -15.99 23.02 19.77
CA TYR A 81 -14.73 23.27 19.08
C TYR A 81 -14.20 21.98 18.42
N ARG A 82 -14.13 20.88 19.16
CA ARG A 82 -13.63 19.60 18.64
C ARG A 82 -14.55 18.95 17.62
N LEU A 83 -15.86 19.10 17.78
CA LEU A 83 -16.82 18.65 16.78
C LEU A 83 -16.63 19.39 15.45
N SER A 84 -16.38 20.70 15.49
CA SER A 84 -16.10 21.47 14.28
C SER A 84 -14.84 20.99 13.55
N GLU A 85 -13.76 20.69 14.28
CA GLU A 85 -12.52 20.15 13.72
C GLU A 85 -12.71 18.72 13.19
N CYS A 86 -13.50 17.89 13.90
CA CYS A 86 -13.88 16.56 13.44
C CYS A 86 -14.62 16.63 12.10
N ILE A 87 -15.64 17.48 11.98
CA ILE A 87 -16.39 17.64 10.72
C ILE A 87 -15.44 18.09 9.58
N ARG A 88 -14.45 18.93 9.88
CA ARG A 88 -13.45 19.38 8.90
C ARG A 88 -12.53 18.27 8.39
N ILE A 89 -12.34 17.17 9.12
CA ILE A 89 -11.55 16.03 8.61
C ILE A 89 -12.42 14.98 7.92
N LEU A 90 -13.71 14.88 8.28
CA LEU A 90 -14.71 13.99 7.68
C LEU A 90 -15.28 14.57 6.37
N LYS A 91 -14.40 14.99 5.46
CA LYS A 91 -14.78 15.74 4.24
C LYS A 91 -15.14 14.87 3.05
N THR A 92 -14.51 13.71 2.90
CA THR A 92 -14.70 12.85 1.74
C THR A 92 -15.71 11.75 2.02
N LYS A 93 -16.42 11.30 0.99
CA LYS A 93 -17.38 10.19 1.12
C LYS A 93 -16.72 8.92 1.63
N GLU A 94 -15.51 8.61 1.17
CA GLU A 94 -14.70 7.50 1.70
C GLU A 94 -14.54 7.54 3.23
N VAL A 95 -14.14 8.68 3.78
CA VAL A 95 -13.93 8.85 5.22
C VAL A 95 -15.26 8.85 5.97
N GLN A 96 -16.30 9.49 5.42
CA GLN A 96 -17.65 9.49 5.99
C GLN A 96 -18.23 8.07 6.04
N TYR A 97 -18.05 7.27 4.99
CA TYR A 97 -18.57 5.90 4.92
C TYR A 97 -17.88 4.98 5.92
N CYS A 98 -16.55 5.11 6.07
CA CYS A 98 -15.83 4.42 7.14
C CYS A 98 -16.37 4.82 8.53
N PHE A 99 -16.61 6.13 8.73
CA PHE A 99 -17.15 6.66 9.98
C PHE A 99 -18.53 6.09 10.30
N PHE A 100 -19.44 6.03 9.33
CA PHE A 100 -20.75 5.43 9.53
C PHE A 100 -20.67 3.93 9.79
N CYS A 101 -19.77 3.20 9.12
CA CYS A 101 -19.51 1.80 9.45
C CYS A 101 -19.10 1.63 10.92
N ASP A 102 -18.20 2.45 11.46
CA ASP A 102 -17.82 2.39 12.88
C ASP A 102 -19.00 2.67 13.81
N LEU A 103 -19.81 3.71 13.51
CA LEU A 103 -20.99 4.02 14.30
C LEU A 103 -22.01 2.86 14.31
N TYR A 104 -22.30 2.27 13.15
CA TYR A 104 -23.17 1.11 13.07
C TYR A 104 -22.58 -0.11 13.79
N HIS A 105 -21.26 -0.31 13.74
CA HIS A 105 -20.58 -1.40 14.42
C HIS A 105 -20.72 -1.28 15.95
N LEU A 106 -20.53 -0.07 16.47
CA LEU A 106 -20.76 0.24 17.89
C LEU A 106 -22.22 0.05 18.28
N MET A 107 -23.17 0.31 17.38
CA MET A 107 -24.60 0.17 17.64
C MET A 107 -25.13 -1.27 17.61
N GLN A 108 -24.34 -2.26 17.18
CA GLN A 108 -24.81 -3.64 17.09
C GLN A 108 -25.27 -4.16 18.47
N ASN A 109 -26.46 -4.74 18.59
CA ASN A 109 -26.97 -5.28 19.86
C ASN A 109 -27.08 -4.26 21.02
N VAL A 110 -27.17 -2.96 20.73
CA VAL A 110 -27.47 -1.94 21.76
C VAL A 110 -28.94 -2.04 22.18
N VAL A 111 -29.18 -2.03 23.48
CA VAL A 111 -30.50 -2.16 24.12
C VAL A 111 -30.82 -0.93 24.98
N TRP A 112 -29.90 -0.45 25.81
CA TRP A 112 -30.19 0.60 26.79
C TRP A 112 -29.97 2.01 26.24
N ALA A 113 -28.94 2.18 25.42
CA ALA A 113 -28.56 3.44 24.80
C ALA A 113 -29.15 3.63 23.39
N GLU A 114 -30.03 2.73 22.92
CA GLU A 114 -30.48 2.68 21.52
C GLU A 114 -31.04 4.02 21.03
N SER A 115 -31.92 4.64 21.84
CA SER A 115 -32.53 5.94 21.52
C SER A 115 -31.50 7.07 21.39
N TYR A 116 -30.47 7.06 22.24
CA TYR A 116 -29.37 8.03 22.19
C TYR A 116 -28.51 7.81 20.95
N CYS A 117 -28.07 6.57 20.70
CA CYS A 117 -27.23 6.25 19.56
C CYS A 117 -27.92 6.57 18.23
N LYS A 118 -29.22 6.25 18.08
CA LYS A 118 -30.01 6.61 16.90
C LYS A 118 -30.09 8.13 16.70
N LYS A 119 -30.18 8.91 17.78
CA LYS A 119 -30.18 10.37 17.72
C LYS A 119 -28.83 10.91 17.25
N VAL A 120 -27.72 10.41 17.80
CA VAL A 120 -26.37 10.80 17.38
C VAL A 120 -26.14 10.45 15.91
N LEU A 121 -26.49 9.23 15.49
CA LEU A 121 -26.37 8.79 14.11
C LEU A 121 -27.17 9.69 13.15
N ARG A 122 -28.41 10.02 13.50
CA ARG A 122 -29.25 10.94 12.71
C ARG A 122 -28.66 12.34 12.60
N ASN A 123 -28.11 12.88 13.69
CA ASN A 123 -27.44 14.18 13.65
C ASN A 123 -26.26 14.15 12.66
N TYR A 124 -25.49 13.06 12.61
CA TYR A 124 -24.40 12.94 11.63
C TYR A 124 -24.92 12.78 10.19
N PHE A 125 -26.01 12.06 9.95
CA PHE A 125 -26.64 12.03 8.63
C PHE A 125 -27.06 13.43 8.16
N ASP A 126 -27.64 14.22 9.06
CA ASP A 126 -28.06 15.59 8.76
C ASP A 126 -26.84 16.49 8.48
N ILE A 127 -25.77 16.39 9.28
CA ILE A 127 -24.53 17.16 9.10
C ILE A 127 -23.83 16.85 7.77
N PHE A 128 -23.77 15.57 7.38
CA PHE A 128 -23.07 15.12 6.17
C PHE A 128 -23.98 15.03 4.93
N HIS A 129 -25.25 15.42 5.06
CA HIS A 129 -26.24 15.38 3.98
C HIS A 129 -26.31 14.01 3.29
N MET A 130 -26.39 12.95 4.09
CA MET A 130 -26.50 11.58 3.58
C MET A 130 -27.87 11.36 2.94
N SER A 131 -27.90 10.77 1.75
CA SER A 131 -29.13 10.42 1.05
C SER A 131 -29.84 9.23 1.71
N GLU A 132 -31.13 9.06 1.42
CA GLU A 132 -31.90 7.90 1.89
C GLU A 132 -31.30 6.57 1.43
N HIS A 133 -30.73 6.54 0.22
CA HIS A 133 -30.03 5.40 -0.36
C HIS A 133 -28.77 5.03 0.45
N GLU A 134 -27.92 6.00 0.76
CA GLU A 134 -26.74 5.78 1.60
C GLU A 134 -27.12 5.28 3.00
N ILE A 135 -28.12 5.90 3.63
CA ILE A 135 -28.58 5.50 4.97
C ILE A 135 -29.10 4.07 4.94
N ALA A 136 -29.94 3.73 3.96
CA ALA A 136 -30.52 2.40 3.79
C ALA A 136 -29.43 1.34 3.55
N PHE A 137 -28.39 1.66 2.79
CA PHE A 137 -27.25 0.77 2.57
C PHE A 137 -26.57 0.42 3.89
N PHE A 138 -26.14 1.40 4.69
CA PHE A 138 -25.42 1.10 5.94
C PHE A 138 -26.27 0.32 6.94
N GLU A 139 -27.57 0.66 7.06
CA GLU A 139 -28.48 -0.07 7.94
C GLU A 139 -28.63 -1.54 7.51
N GLN A 140 -28.91 -1.77 6.23
CA GLN A 140 -29.13 -3.12 5.70
C GLN A 140 -27.85 -3.94 5.64
N PHE A 141 -26.71 -3.33 5.28
CA PHE A 141 -25.42 -4.01 5.24
C PHE A 141 -24.96 -4.38 6.65
N SER A 142 -25.16 -3.50 7.64
CA SER A 142 -24.95 -3.82 9.06
C SER A 142 -25.79 -5.01 9.52
N LYS A 143 -27.07 -5.03 9.14
CA LYS A 143 -27.95 -6.15 9.48
C LYS A 143 -27.52 -7.46 8.82
N ALA A 144 -27.15 -7.42 7.54
CA ALA A 144 -26.63 -8.60 6.82
C ALA A 144 -25.34 -9.13 7.47
N ALA A 145 -24.41 -8.24 7.83
CA ALA A 145 -23.18 -8.59 8.53
C ALA A 145 -23.46 -9.24 9.90
N MET A 146 -24.38 -8.70 10.70
CA MET A 146 -24.79 -9.29 11.98
C MET A 146 -25.42 -10.68 11.83
N GLN A 147 -26.15 -10.90 10.74
CA GLN A 147 -26.81 -12.16 10.43
C GLN A 147 -25.88 -13.15 9.69
N LYS A 148 -24.66 -12.73 9.36
CA LYS A 148 -23.71 -13.46 8.51
C LYS A 148 -24.30 -13.85 7.16
N ASP A 149 -25.18 -13.00 6.62
CA ASP A 149 -25.80 -13.21 5.32
C ASP A 149 -24.93 -12.60 4.21
N LEU A 150 -23.99 -13.41 3.71
CA LEU A 150 -23.05 -12.99 2.66
C LEU A 150 -23.76 -12.64 1.35
N ASN A 151 -24.81 -13.38 0.98
CA ASN A 151 -25.51 -13.17 -0.28
C ASN A 151 -26.23 -11.81 -0.25
N ARG A 152 -26.94 -11.51 0.84
CA ARG A 152 -27.59 -10.21 0.98
C ARG A 152 -26.58 -9.06 1.03
N ALA A 153 -25.43 -9.25 1.69
CA ALA A 153 -24.38 -8.23 1.71
C ALA A 153 -23.83 -7.92 0.30
N LYS A 154 -23.66 -8.95 -0.55
CA LYS A 154 -23.24 -8.77 -1.96
C LYS A 154 -24.29 -8.04 -2.79
N GLU A 155 -25.55 -8.44 -2.68
CA GLU A 155 -26.67 -7.76 -3.35
C GLU A 155 -26.69 -6.27 -3.02
N LEU A 156 -26.64 -5.92 -1.72
CA LEU A 156 -26.61 -4.54 -1.25
C LEU A 156 -25.41 -3.76 -1.78
N TYR A 157 -24.24 -4.39 -1.84
CA TYR A 157 -23.04 -3.77 -2.39
C TYR A 157 -23.21 -3.45 -3.89
N HIS A 158 -23.73 -4.39 -4.68
CA HIS A 158 -23.95 -4.15 -6.11
C HIS A 158 -25.04 -3.11 -6.37
N GLU A 159 -26.17 -3.16 -5.63
CA GLU A 159 -27.21 -2.14 -5.67
C GLU A 159 -26.62 -0.74 -5.40
N PHE A 160 -25.76 -0.62 -4.39
CA PHE A 160 -25.10 0.64 -4.03
C PHE A 160 -24.18 1.18 -5.15
N LEU A 161 -23.45 0.29 -5.83
CA LEU A 161 -22.62 0.66 -6.98
C LEU A 161 -23.46 1.05 -8.20
N GLU A 162 -24.57 0.36 -8.48
CA GLU A 162 -25.48 0.65 -9.59
C GLU A 162 -26.15 2.02 -9.45
N GLU A 163 -26.41 2.44 -8.20
CA GLU A 163 -26.91 3.79 -7.87
C GLU A 163 -25.84 4.89 -8.01
N GLY A 164 -24.59 4.53 -8.33
CA GLY A 164 -23.50 5.45 -8.58
C GLY A 164 -22.71 5.87 -7.34
N PHE A 165 -22.89 5.17 -6.21
CA PHE A 165 -22.05 5.34 -5.04
C PHE A 165 -20.83 4.41 -5.10
N ASP A 166 -19.83 4.69 -4.26
CA ASP A 166 -18.59 3.93 -4.19
C ASP A 166 -18.15 3.77 -2.74
N ILE A 167 -17.77 2.57 -2.34
CA ILE A 167 -17.28 2.26 -1.00
C ILE A 167 -16.14 1.26 -1.09
N SER A 168 -15.03 1.57 -0.40
CA SER A 168 -13.84 0.73 -0.51
C SER A 168 -14.10 -0.67 0.03
N TYR A 169 -13.58 -1.66 -0.69
CA TYR A 169 -13.63 -3.05 -0.26
C TYR A 169 -12.92 -3.28 1.08
N ARG A 170 -11.85 -2.53 1.35
CA ARG A 170 -11.15 -2.54 2.65
C ARG A 170 -12.08 -2.13 3.80
N THR A 171 -12.91 -1.11 3.61
CA THR A 171 -13.93 -0.70 4.60
C THR A 171 -14.96 -1.79 4.83
N LEU A 172 -15.47 -2.40 3.75
CA LEU A 172 -16.44 -3.49 3.83
C LEU A 172 -15.88 -4.71 4.55
N ARG A 173 -14.64 -5.11 4.26
CA ARG A 173 -13.92 -6.23 4.93
C ARG A 173 -13.57 -5.95 6.39
N TYR A 174 -13.31 -4.69 6.72
CA TYR A 174 -13.09 -4.28 8.11
C TYR A 174 -14.39 -4.49 8.90
N PHE A 175 -15.51 -4.03 8.34
CA PHE A 175 -16.82 -4.07 9.00
C PHE A 175 -17.49 -5.45 8.98
N TYR A 176 -17.39 -6.18 7.87
CA TYR A 176 -17.83 -7.56 7.74
C TYR A 176 -16.66 -8.44 7.28
N PRO A 177 -15.89 -9.02 8.23
CA PRO A 177 -14.70 -9.83 7.95
C PRO A 177 -14.85 -10.97 6.96
N GLU A 178 -16.04 -11.54 6.83
CA GLU A 178 -16.34 -12.68 5.96
C GLU A 178 -16.84 -12.21 4.58
N PHE A 179 -16.99 -10.90 4.35
CA PHE A 179 -17.44 -10.35 3.06
C PHE A 179 -16.42 -10.65 1.97
N GLU A 180 -16.75 -11.40 0.93
CA GLU A 180 -15.82 -11.73 -0.15
C GLU A 180 -16.43 -11.36 -1.49
N GLU A 181 -15.67 -10.64 -2.32
CA GLU A 181 -16.10 -10.23 -3.65
C GLU A 181 -14.87 -10.25 -4.56
N GLU A 182 -15.03 -10.75 -5.78
CA GLU A 182 -13.94 -10.89 -6.74
C GLU A 182 -14.39 -10.40 -8.10
N ASP A 183 -13.62 -9.49 -8.69
CA ASP A 183 -13.89 -9.02 -10.04
C ASP A 183 -13.20 -9.86 -11.09
N PHE A 184 -13.83 -9.96 -12.26
CA PHE A 184 -13.29 -10.66 -13.42
C PHE A 184 -13.30 -9.75 -14.64
N PHE A 185 -12.13 -9.50 -15.20
CA PHE A 185 -11.96 -8.73 -16.43
C PHE A 185 -11.28 -9.57 -17.50
N ARG A 186 -11.56 -9.25 -18.77
CA ARG A 186 -10.75 -9.74 -19.90
C ARG A 186 -9.58 -8.78 -20.08
N ASP A 187 -9.85 -7.65 -20.73
CA ASP A 187 -8.92 -6.55 -20.88
C ASP A 187 -9.43 -5.33 -20.10
N ILE A 188 -8.52 -4.49 -19.63
CA ILE A 188 -8.83 -3.22 -18.98
C ILE A 188 -8.18 -2.10 -19.78
N ILE A 189 -8.97 -1.11 -20.21
CA ILE A 189 -8.47 0.07 -20.90
C ILE A 189 -8.83 1.31 -20.10
N VAL A 190 -7.81 1.96 -19.54
CA VAL A 190 -7.96 3.18 -18.75
C VAL A 190 -7.73 4.39 -19.64
N LYS A 191 -8.83 5.02 -20.06
CA LYS A 191 -8.84 6.17 -20.97
C LYS A 191 -8.41 7.47 -20.29
N ALA A 192 -8.05 8.46 -21.09
CA ALA A 192 -7.73 9.81 -20.64
C ALA A 192 -8.80 10.40 -19.69
N GLY A 193 -8.35 10.97 -18.57
CA GLY A 193 -9.23 11.57 -17.55
C GLY A 193 -10.02 10.56 -16.71
N LYS A 194 -9.81 9.26 -16.91
CA LYS A 194 -10.39 8.20 -16.08
C LYS A 194 -9.37 7.66 -15.10
N THR A 195 -9.86 7.34 -13.91
CA THR A 195 -9.13 6.57 -12.90
C THR A 195 -9.79 5.22 -12.79
N PHE A 196 -9.01 4.16 -12.89
CA PHE A 196 -9.44 2.81 -12.63
C PHE A 196 -8.80 2.35 -11.32
N HIS A 197 -9.64 2.07 -10.33
CA HIS A 197 -9.22 1.71 -8.99
C HIS A 197 -9.49 0.23 -8.77
N LEU A 198 -8.43 -0.52 -8.50
CA LEU A 198 -8.47 -1.89 -8.04
C LEU A 198 -8.21 -1.86 -6.54
N ASP A 199 -9.20 -2.24 -5.74
CA ASP A 199 -9.13 -2.26 -4.27
C ASP A 199 -9.62 -3.59 -3.66
N LYS A 200 -9.95 -4.56 -4.50
CA LYS A 200 -10.47 -5.88 -4.13
C LYS A 200 -9.83 -7.01 -4.93
N PRO A 201 -9.98 -8.28 -4.51
CA PRO A 201 -9.53 -9.43 -5.28
C PRO A 201 -10.02 -9.34 -6.73
N THR A 202 -9.10 -9.46 -7.68
CA THR A 202 -9.40 -9.25 -9.09
C THR A 202 -8.64 -10.25 -9.95
N GLN A 203 -9.35 -10.85 -10.91
CA GLN A 203 -8.76 -11.68 -11.97
C GLN A 203 -8.84 -10.95 -13.30
N VAL A 204 -7.72 -10.87 -14.01
CA VAL A 204 -7.64 -10.30 -15.35
C VAL A 204 -7.12 -11.36 -16.32
N ASN A 205 -7.89 -11.66 -17.38
CA ASN A 205 -7.52 -12.61 -18.42
C ASN A 205 -7.30 -11.90 -19.75
N GLY A 206 -6.30 -11.03 -19.77
CA GLY A 206 -5.96 -10.11 -20.84
C GLY A 206 -5.05 -9.00 -20.30
N ASP A 207 -4.86 -7.96 -21.10
CA ASP A 207 -3.92 -6.88 -20.78
C ASP A 207 -4.60 -5.70 -20.10
N ILE A 208 -3.81 -4.94 -19.32
CA ILE A 208 -4.22 -3.65 -18.77
C ILE A 208 -3.47 -2.55 -19.52
N VAL A 209 -4.19 -1.69 -20.22
CA VAL A 209 -3.63 -0.55 -20.96
C VAL A 209 -4.05 0.75 -20.31
N VAL A 210 -3.08 1.56 -19.91
CA VAL A 210 -3.29 2.91 -19.35
C VAL A 210 -2.84 3.94 -20.36
N GLU A 211 -3.83 4.57 -21.00
CA GLU A 211 -3.59 5.60 -22.02
C GLU A 211 -3.10 6.91 -21.40
N ARG A 212 -2.65 7.82 -22.27
CA ARG A 212 -2.18 9.15 -21.87
C ARG A 212 -3.23 9.89 -21.06
N GLY A 213 -2.87 10.29 -19.85
CA GLY A 213 -3.78 10.97 -18.91
C GLY A 213 -4.78 10.06 -18.19
N GLY A 214 -4.74 8.74 -18.39
CA GLY A 214 -5.42 7.75 -17.56
C GLY A 214 -4.66 7.47 -16.26
N SER A 215 -5.33 6.93 -15.24
CA SER A 215 -4.71 6.58 -13.95
C SER A 215 -5.14 5.18 -13.49
N LEU A 216 -4.18 4.30 -13.26
CA LEU A 216 -4.40 2.99 -12.65
C LEU A 216 -3.92 3.00 -11.20
N LEU A 217 -4.81 2.69 -10.27
CA LEU A 217 -4.52 2.62 -8.84
C LEU A 217 -4.79 1.20 -8.36
N LEU A 218 -3.78 0.54 -7.80
CA LEU A 218 -3.94 -0.69 -7.03
C LEU A 218 -3.71 -0.32 -5.56
N ASP A 219 -4.76 -0.38 -4.74
CA ASP A 219 -4.69 0.00 -3.32
C ASP A 219 -5.37 -1.06 -2.46
N GLY A 220 -4.60 -1.90 -1.77
CA GLY A 220 -5.17 -3.05 -1.04
C GLY A 220 -5.63 -4.20 -1.94
N ALA A 221 -5.23 -4.22 -3.21
CA ALA A 221 -5.73 -5.18 -4.20
C ALA A 221 -4.97 -6.49 -4.20
N HIS A 222 -5.68 -7.59 -4.47
CA HIS A 222 -5.10 -8.89 -4.79
C HIS A 222 -5.35 -9.21 -6.27
N LEU A 223 -4.39 -8.86 -7.14
CA LEU A 223 -4.49 -9.03 -8.58
C LEU A 223 -3.90 -10.37 -9.02
N LYS A 224 -4.70 -11.20 -9.69
CA LYS A 224 -4.23 -12.36 -10.46
C LYS A 224 -4.40 -12.08 -11.95
N ILE A 225 -3.33 -12.13 -12.72
CA ILE A 225 -3.38 -11.67 -14.11
C ILE A 225 -2.73 -12.65 -15.08
N LYS A 226 -3.41 -12.90 -16.20
CA LYS A 226 -2.92 -13.61 -17.39
C LYS A 226 -2.73 -12.60 -18.53
N GLY A 227 -1.67 -11.81 -18.44
CA GLY A 227 -1.40 -10.70 -19.34
C GLY A 227 -0.32 -9.78 -18.77
N SER A 228 -0.28 -8.56 -19.28
CA SER A 228 0.70 -7.53 -18.96
C SER A 228 0.03 -6.18 -18.68
N ILE A 229 0.81 -5.24 -18.14
CA ILE A 229 0.40 -3.85 -17.93
C ILE A 229 1.22 -2.95 -18.84
N LEU A 230 0.55 -2.18 -19.70
CA LEU A 230 1.17 -1.15 -20.54
C LEU A 230 0.68 0.23 -20.10
N VAL A 231 1.62 1.12 -19.74
CA VAL A 231 1.33 2.51 -19.37
C VAL A 231 1.99 3.44 -20.40
N GLN A 232 1.19 4.25 -21.10
CA GLN A 232 1.67 5.16 -22.15
C GLN A 232 1.25 6.61 -21.87
N GLY A 233 2.09 7.35 -21.16
CA GLY A 233 1.79 8.71 -20.71
C GLY A 233 0.71 8.80 -19.63
N GLY A 234 0.38 7.65 -19.02
CA GLY A 234 -0.56 7.51 -17.92
C GLY A 234 0.09 7.63 -16.55
N ARG A 235 -0.67 7.33 -15.50
CA ARG A 235 -0.19 7.24 -14.12
C ARG A 235 -0.48 5.85 -13.58
N ILE A 236 0.46 5.33 -12.79
CA ILE A 236 0.29 4.07 -12.07
C ILE A 236 0.79 4.20 -10.64
N ARG A 237 0.01 3.68 -9.70
CA ARG A 237 0.37 3.55 -8.29
C ARG A 237 -0.04 2.19 -7.77
N ILE A 238 0.88 1.52 -7.08
CA ILE A 238 0.62 0.26 -6.38
C ILE A 238 0.91 0.50 -4.90
N LYS A 239 -0.07 0.20 -4.05
CA LYS A 239 0.00 0.37 -2.61
C LYS A 239 -0.65 -0.81 -1.90
N ASP A 240 0.01 -1.36 -0.88
CA ASP A 240 -0.56 -2.40 -0.01
C ASP A 240 -1.17 -3.58 -0.82
N SER A 241 -0.57 -3.92 -1.96
CA SER A 241 -1.19 -4.81 -2.96
C SER A 241 -0.35 -6.05 -3.24
N GLU A 242 -1.03 -7.16 -3.51
CA GLU A 242 -0.42 -8.41 -3.97
C GLU A 242 -0.75 -8.65 -5.44
N ILE A 243 0.27 -8.93 -6.25
CA ILE A 243 0.14 -9.19 -7.68
C ILE A 243 0.74 -10.55 -7.98
N THR A 244 -0.05 -11.42 -8.61
CA THR A 244 0.37 -12.74 -9.06
C THR A 244 0.19 -12.85 -10.57
N VAL A 245 1.29 -12.97 -11.30
CA VAL A 245 1.29 -13.21 -12.75
C VAL A 245 1.10 -14.71 -12.98
N LEU A 246 0.00 -15.07 -13.63
CA LEU A 246 -0.37 -16.45 -13.96
C LEU A 246 0.09 -16.87 -15.37
N SER A 247 0.33 -15.90 -16.23
CA SER A 247 0.98 -16.04 -17.53
C SER A 247 1.30 -14.66 -18.10
N CYS A 248 2.42 -14.51 -18.79
CA CYS A 248 2.75 -13.30 -19.52
C CYS A 248 3.37 -13.69 -20.87
N SER A 249 2.94 -13.05 -21.96
CA SER A 249 3.55 -13.22 -23.28
C SER A 249 4.64 -12.19 -23.57
N GLN A 250 4.76 -11.18 -22.71
CA GLN A 250 5.78 -10.14 -22.80
C GLN A 250 6.99 -10.52 -21.94
N ASP A 251 8.15 -9.97 -22.32
CA ASP A 251 9.41 -10.14 -21.61
C ASP A 251 9.36 -9.56 -20.18
N VAL A 252 8.57 -8.50 -19.97
CA VAL A 252 8.32 -7.86 -18.68
C VAL A 252 6.82 -7.75 -18.41
N PHE A 253 6.43 -7.91 -17.15
CA PHE A 253 5.03 -7.79 -16.73
C PHE A 253 4.47 -6.38 -16.96
N MET A 254 5.25 -5.34 -16.64
CA MET A 254 4.82 -3.95 -16.71
C MET A 254 5.78 -3.13 -17.57
N HIS A 255 5.25 -2.53 -18.64
CA HIS A 255 5.96 -1.62 -19.50
C HIS A 255 5.45 -0.19 -19.31
N VAL A 256 6.34 0.74 -18.99
CA VAL A 256 5.99 2.12 -18.65
C VAL A 256 6.76 3.12 -19.53
N GLU A 257 6.00 3.81 -20.37
CA GLU A 257 6.45 4.89 -21.23
C GLU A 257 5.81 6.22 -20.82
N ASP A 258 6.58 7.31 -20.90
CA ASP A 258 6.10 8.68 -20.69
C ASP A 258 5.38 8.95 -19.35
N ALA A 259 5.55 8.09 -18.33
CA ALA A 259 5.00 8.32 -17.01
C ALA A 259 5.93 9.22 -16.17
N ALA A 260 5.39 10.30 -15.61
CA ALA A 260 6.19 11.22 -14.81
C ALA A 260 6.78 10.54 -13.54
N VAL A 261 5.96 9.73 -12.86
CA VAL A 261 6.32 9.03 -11.64
C VAL A 261 5.58 7.69 -11.59
N VAL A 262 6.31 6.62 -11.28
CA VAL A 262 5.78 5.31 -10.87
C VAL A 262 6.05 5.15 -9.38
N ARG A 263 5.01 4.83 -8.59
CA ARG A 263 5.15 4.59 -7.15
C ARG A 263 4.62 3.22 -6.76
N ILE A 264 5.45 2.44 -6.09
CA ILE A 264 5.16 1.11 -5.57
C ILE A 264 5.52 1.10 -4.08
N ASP A 265 4.57 0.75 -3.23
CA ASP A 265 4.68 0.95 -1.78
C ASP A 265 4.01 -0.23 -1.07
N HIS A 266 4.72 -0.97 -0.22
CA HIS A 266 4.19 -2.15 0.48
C HIS A 266 3.54 -3.18 -0.47
N ALA A 267 4.18 -3.46 -1.61
CA ALA A 267 3.65 -4.37 -2.62
C ALA A 267 4.38 -5.72 -2.62
N LYS A 268 3.66 -6.79 -2.95
CA LYS A 268 4.25 -8.11 -3.24
C LYS A 268 3.92 -8.53 -4.66
N VAL A 269 4.94 -8.72 -5.48
CA VAL A 269 4.79 -9.10 -6.88
C VAL A 269 5.45 -10.44 -7.16
N GLN A 270 4.67 -11.41 -7.62
CA GLN A 270 5.14 -12.75 -7.95
C GLN A 270 4.96 -13.01 -9.45
N CYS A 271 6.06 -13.03 -10.19
CA CYS A 271 6.06 -13.24 -11.64
C CYS A 271 6.03 -14.72 -12.06
N GLN A 272 6.19 -15.64 -11.12
CA GLN A 272 6.16 -17.11 -11.31
C GLN A 272 7.09 -17.64 -12.43
N GLY A 273 8.16 -16.92 -12.76
CA GLY A 273 9.10 -17.27 -13.82
C GLY A 273 8.59 -17.01 -15.23
N PHE A 274 7.49 -16.28 -15.41
CA PHE A 274 6.96 -15.99 -16.75
C PHE A 274 7.62 -14.78 -17.43
N CYS A 275 8.15 -13.83 -16.66
CA CYS A 275 8.63 -12.54 -17.15
C CYS A 275 9.48 -11.81 -16.10
N GLY A 276 10.14 -10.73 -16.53
CA GLY A 276 10.65 -9.68 -15.65
C GLY A 276 9.48 -8.90 -15.04
N PHE A 277 9.75 -7.94 -14.16
CA PHE A 277 8.67 -7.18 -13.52
C PHE A 277 8.38 -5.85 -14.24
N LEU A 278 9.35 -4.93 -14.30
CA LEU A 278 9.13 -3.56 -14.76
C LEU A 278 10.21 -3.13 -15.75
N GLU A 279 9.78 -2.59 -16.89
CA GLU A 279 10.61 -1.74 -17.74
C GLU A 279 10.04 -0.32 -17.74
N GLN A 280 10.89 0.67 -17.43
CA GLN A 280 10.50 2.07 -17.45
C GLN A 280 11.55 2.92 -18.17
N SER A 281 11.13 3.59 -19.25
CA SER A 281 12.02 4.34 -20.16
C SER A 281 12.13 5.83 -19.84
N SER A 282 11.27 6.39 -18.98
CA SER A 282 11.31 7.80 -18.61
C SER A 282 10.73 8.08 -17.22
N GLY A 283 10.93 9.30 -16.71
CA GLY A 283 10.35 9.75 -15.43
C GLY A 283 11.09 9.27 -14.19
N ARG A 284 10.36 9.17 -13.07
CA ARG A 284 10.90 8.77 -11.76
C ARG A 284 10.31 7.43 -11.32
N LEU A 285 11.10 6.59 -10.66
CA LEU A 285 10.67 5.33 -10.07
C LEU A 285 10.88 5.37 -8.55
N LEU A 286 9.82 5.18 -7.78
CA LEU A 286 9.87 5.21 -6.31
C LEU A 286 9.29 3.89 -5.78
N ILE A 287 10.14 3.08 -5.14
CA ILE A 287 9.76 1.79 -4.58
C ILE A 287 10.17 1.72 -3.11
N GLU A 288 9.22 1.37 -2.25
CA GLU A 288 9.43 1.28 -0.81
C GLU A 288 8.75 0.02 -0.24
N GLU A 289 9.44 -0.67 0.68
CA GLU A 289 8.90 -1.79 1.46
C GLU A 289 8.21 -2.89 0.63
N SER A 290 8.78 -3.22 -0.53
CA SER A 290 8.15 -4.13 -1.50
C SER A 290 8.97 -5.39 -1.79
N GLU A 291 8.29 -6.46 -2.18
CA GLU A 291 8.88 -7.77 -2.50
C GLU A 291 8.62 -8.14 -3.97
N PHE A 292 9.68 -8.57 -4.67
CA PHE A 292 9.63 -9.03 -6.06
C PHE A 292 10.19 -10.45 -6.13
N LEU A 293 9.37 -11.40 -6.60
CA LEU A 293 9.67 -12.83 -6.53
C LEU A 293 9.57 -13.51 -7.89
N GLN A 294 10.50 -14.43 -8.14
CA GLN A 294 10.45 -15.38 -9.26
C GLN A 294 10.35 -14.67 -10.61
N THR A 295 11.30 -13.79 -10.91
CA THR A 295 11.39 -13.13 -12.22
C THR A 295 12.35 -13.90 -13.14
N ASP A 296 11.97 -14.06 -14.41
CA ASP A 296 12.78 -14.72 -15.45
C ASP A 296 12.59 -14.00 -16.79
N VAL A 297 13.19 -14.48 -17.89
CA VAL A 297 13.17 -13.87 -19.24
C VAL A 297 13.92 -12.55 -19.33
N GLN A 298 13.67 -11.63 -18.42
CA GLN A 298 14.38 -10.36 -18.25
C GLN A 298 14.70 -10.11 -16.77
N ARG A 299 15.47 -9.05 -16.52
CA ARG A 299 15.70 -8.57 -15.16
C ARG A 299 14.38 -8.17 -14.50
N ALA A 300 14.33 -8.24 -13.17
CA ALA A 300 13.15 -7.79 -12.43
C ALA A 300 12.80 -6.33 -12.76
N ILE A 301 13.78 -5.42 -12.75
CA ILE A 301 13.57 -4.00 -13.07
C ILE A 301 14.64 -3.55 -14.06
N THR A 302 14.20 -2.95 -15.17
CA THR A 302 15.02 -2.21 -16.12
C THR A 302 14.58 -0.75 -16.13
N PHE A 303 15.51 0.17 -15.87
CA PHE A 303 15.19 1.60 -15.73
C PHE A 303 16.18 2.49 -16.48
N CYS A 304 15.65 3.33 -17.37
CA CYS A 304 16.40 4.31 -18.16
C CYS A 304 15.89 5.76 -17.94
N GLY A 305 15.10 5.98 -16.88
CA GLY A 305 14.51 7.29 -16.58
C GLY A 305 15.48 8.29 -15.94
N ILE A 306 14.92 9.27 -15.22
CA ILE A 306 15.68 10.35 -14.59
C ILE A 306 16.28 9.89 -13.26
N TYR A 307 15.45 9.26 -12.43
CA TYR A 307 15.79 8.93 -11.05
C TYR A 307 14.98 7.76 -10.51
N ALA A 308 15.66 6.78 -9.92
CA ALA A 308 15.07 5.68 -9.17
C ALA A 308 15.46 5.76 -7.69
N LYS A 309 14.47 5.58 -6.81
CA LYS A 309 14.66 5.38 -5.37
C LYS A 309 14.06 4.04 -4.97
N ILE A 310 14.87 3.15 -4.40
CA ILE A 310 14.44 1.80 -4.00
C ILE A 310 14.89 1.57 -2.55
N GLU A 311 13.94 1.48 -1.62
CA GLU A 311 14.24 1.38 -0.19
C GLU A 311 13.52 0.20 0.46
N ARG A 312 14.23 -0.54 1.32
CA ARG A 312 13.64 -1.62 2.14
C ARG A 312 12.91 -2.68 1.31
N CYS A 313 13.42 -2.97 0.12
CA CYS A 313 12.83 -3.93 -0.81
C CYS A 313 13.57 -5.26 -0.82
N THR A 314 12.86 -6.34 -1.15
CA THR A 314 13.44 -7.67 -1.33
C THR A 314 13.24 -8.15 -2.77
N PHE A 315 14.31 -8.65 -3.38
CA PHE A 315 14.29 -9.31 -4.69
C PHE A 315 14.75 -10.74 -4.51
N SER A 316 13.92 -11.71 -4.90
CA SER A 316 14.20 -13.13 -4.68
C SER A 316 13.96 -13.98 -5.92
N GLU A 317 14.82 -14.97 -6.15
CA GLU A 317 14.69 -15.94 -7.25
C GLU A 317 14.65 -15.26 -8.63
N ALA A 318 15.64 -14.41 -8.93
CA ALA A 318 15.72 -13.67 -10.19
C ALA A 318 16.70 -14.36 -11.17
N ALA A 319 16.17 -15.02 -12.20
CA ALA A 319 16.96 -15.88 -13.09
C ALA A 319 17.80 -15.13 -14.14
N GLN A 320 17.41 -13.90 -14.50
CA GLN A 320 18.15 -13.01 -15.42
C GLN A 320 18.68 -11.74 -14.75
N GLY A 321 18.61 -11.69 -13.41
CA GLY A 321 19.12 -10.62 -12.56
C GLY A 321 18.01 -9.73 -12.01
N CYS A 322 18.31 -8.91 -11.01
CA CYS A 322 17.28 -8.10 -10.36
C CYS A 322 17.13 -6.74 -11.01
N ILE A 323 18.17 -5.90 -11.00
CA ILE A 323 18.04 -4.49 -11.40
C ILE A 323 19.05 -4.14 -12.48
N GLN A 324 18.60 -3.43 -13.51
CA GLN A 324 19.44 -2.75 -14.49
C GLN A 324 19.11 -1.26 -14.55
N ILE A 325 20.15 -0.44 -14.41
CA ILE A 325 20.07 1.02 -14.52
C ILE A 325 20.98 1.48 -15.66
N SER A 326 20.40 2.08 -16.69
CA SER A 326 21.09 2.42 -17.93
C SER A 326 21.09 3.93 -18.23
N ASP A 327 21.81 4.31 -19.29
CA ASP A 327 21.88 5.68 -19.82
C ASP A 327 22.32 6.73 -18.78
N SER A 328 21.54 7.78 -18.56
CA SER A 328 21.80 8.84 -17.57
C SER A 328 20.96 8.68 -16.31
N ALA A 329 20.44 7.49 -16.04
CA ALA A 329 19.57 7.26 -14.90
C ALA A 329 20.35 7.30 -13.58
N LYS A 330 19.82 8.05 -12.61
CA LYS A 330 20.33 8.06 -11.23
C LYS A 330 19.64 7.00 -10.40
N LEU A 331 20.36 6.36 -9.49
CA LEU A 331 19.79 5.40 -8.54
C LEU A 331 20.24 5.71 -7.11
N TYR A 332 19.28 5.75 -6.20
CA TYR A 332 19.51 5.64 -4.77
C TYR A 332 18.84 4.37 -4.25
N MET A 333 19.62 3.48 -3.64
CA MET A 333 19.16 2.23 -3.10
C MET A 333 19.61 2.05 -1.66
N GLN A 334 18.69 1.69 -0.76
CA GLN A 334 19.02 1.53 0.65
C GLN A 334 18.25 0.39 1.34
N CYS A 335 18.94 -0.36 2.20
CA CYS A 335 18.35 -1.41 3.03
C CYS A 335 17.61 -2.50 2.21
N CYS A 336 18.10 -2.80 1.00
CA CYS A 336 17.51 -3.83 0.14
C CYS A 336 18.15 -5.20 0.35
N ALA A 337 17.40 -6.27 0.09
CA ALA A 337 17.87 -7.64 0.11
C ALA A 337 17.74 -8.29 -1.27
N PHE A 338 18.80 -8.96 -1.73
CA PHE A 338 18.85 -9.68 -2.99
C PHE A 338 19.21 -11.14 -2.70
N ILE A 339 18.33 -12.06 -3.07
CA ILE A 339 18.43 -13.48 -2.70
C ILE A 339 18.30 -14.33 -3.96
N HIS A 340 19.26 -15.23 -4.21
CA HIS A 340 19.23 -16.16 -5.36
C HIS A 340 19.09 -15.45 -6.72
N ALA A 341 19.88 -14.40 -6.96
CA ALA A 341 19.92 -13.72 -8.25
C ALA A 341 20.95 -14.36 -9.19
N LYS A 342 20.66 -14.45 -10.49
CA LYS A 342 21.58 -14.98 -11.53
C LYS A 342 21.64 -14.06 -12.74
N ALA A 343 22.83 -13.80 -13.26
CA ALA A 343 22.99 -13.08 -14.54
C ALA A 343 24.36 -13.36 -15.17
N SER A 344 24.62 -12.79 -16.35
CA SER A 344 25.98 -12.79 -16.92
C SER A 344 26.91 -11.84 -16.15
N TYR A 345 26.41 -10.63 -15.86
CA TYR A 345 27.08 -9.57 -15.10
C TYR A 345 26.08 -8.94 -14.14
N GLY A 346 26.50 -8.54 -12.94
CA GLY A 346 25.64 -7.78 -12.02
C GLY A 346 24.37 -8.54 -11.67
N ALA A 347 24.49 -9.69 -10.99
CA ALA A 347 23.32 -10.56 -10.79
C ALA A 347 22.22 -9.85 -9.98
N ALA A 348 22.58 -9.15 -8.91
CA ALA A 348 21.62 -8.30 -8.22
C ALA A 348 21.46 -6.95 -8.93
N VAL A 349 22.55 -6.21 -9.15
CA VAL A 349 22.52 -4.90 -9.80
C VAL A 349 23.55 -4.83 -10.92
N PHE A 350 23.09 -4.51 -12.11
CA PHE A 350 23.91 -4.12 -13.24
C PHE A 350 23.67 -2.65 -13.54
N SER A 351 24.73 -1.89 -13.81
CA SER A 351 24.57 -0.54 -14.29
C SER A 351 25.61 -0.16 -15.32
N ASP A 352 25.11 0.29 -16.47
CA ASP A 352 25.81 1.02 -17.51
C ASP A 352 25.40 2.49 -17.54
N SER A 353 24.82 2.98 -16.44
CA SER A 353 24.56 4.40 -16.28
C SER A 353 25.87 5.18 -16.18
N ILE A 354 25.90 6.36 -16.79
CA ILE A 354 27.00 7.32 -16.70
C ILE A 354 26.82 8.34 -15.57
N ASP A 355 25.75 8.22 -14.78
CA ASP A 355 25.42 9.11 -13.66
C ASP A 355 25.52 8.38 -12.30
N THR A 356 25.07 9.06 -11.24
CA THR A 356 25.20 8.63 -9.84
C THR A 356 24.35 7.40 -9.54
N VAL A 357 25.00 6.35 -9.06
CA VAL A 357 24.36 5.12 -8.58
C VAL A 357 24.91 4.79 -7.20
N ALA A 358 24.10 5.01 -6.17
CA ALA A 358 24.50 4.86 -4.78
C ALA A 358 23.69 3.76 -4.10
N ILE A 359 24.39 2.77 -3.54
CA ILE A 359 23.82 1.56 -2.92
C ILE A 359 24.34 1.44 -1.48
N TYR A 360 23.42 1.47 -0.52
CA TYR A 360 23.74 1.53 0.91
C TYR A 360 23.03 0.44 1.72
N ASP A 361 23.74 -0.12 2.70
CA ASP A 361 23.14 -0.99 3.73
C ASP A 361 22.37 -2.19 3.15
N CYS A 362 22.76 -2.67 1.96
CA CYS A 362 22.09 -3.77 1.26
C CYS A 362 22.73 -5.13 1.59
N SER A 363 21.95 -6.19 1.42
CA SER A 363 22.42 -7.57 1.53
C SER A 363 22.26 -8.34 0.22
N PHE A 364 23.27 -9.13 -0.11
CA PHE A 364 23.33 -9.97 -1.29
C PHE A 364 23.63 -11.40 -0.84
N ASP A 365 22.68 -12.31 -0.98
CA ASP A 365 22.81 -13.70 -0.56
C ASP A 365 22.65 -14.63 -1.77
N ASP A 366 23.65 -15.49 -1.97
CA ASP A 366 23.73 -16.48 -3.05
C ASP A 366 23.44 -15.91 -4.45
N CYS A 367 23.95 -14.71 -4.72
CA CYS A 367 23.89 -14.08 -6.05
C CYS A 367 25.04 -14.59 -6.94
N LYS A 368 24.74 -14.92 -8.19
CA LYS A 368 25.66 -15.61 -9.11
C LYS A 368 25.76 -14.91 -10.46
N ALA A 369 26.95 -14.40 -10.80
CA ALA A 369 27.27 -13.91 -12.13
C ALA A 369 28.11 -14.93 -12.90
N ALA A 370 27.91 -15.06 -14.21
CA ALA A 370 28.73 -15.90 -15.07
C ALA A 370 30.17 -15.38 -15.19
N TYR A 371 30.35 -14.05 -15.13
CA TYR A 371 31.64 -13.40 -15.37
C TYR A 371 32.09 -12.55 -14.17
N LEU A 372 31.45 -11.40 -13.91
CA LEU A 372 31.89 -10.42 -12.92
C LEU A 372 30.71 -9.74 -12.22
N GLY A 373 30.95 -9.24 -11.00
CA GLY A 373 29.96 -8.49 -10.22
C GLY A 373 28.78 -9.38 -9.84
N SER A 374 29.01 -10.42 -9.04
CA SER A 374 27.92 -11.31 -8.64
C SER A 374 26.82 -10.60 -7.86
N ALA A 375 27.16 -9.57 -7.07
CA ALA A 375 26.22 -8.66 -6.46
C ALA A 375 26.02 -7.43 -7.36
N VAL A 376 27.05 -6.60 -7.51
CA VAL A 376 26.97 -5.32 -8.23
C VAL A 376 28.03 -5.26 -9.32
N TYR A 377 27.62 -4.87 -10.52
CA TYR A 377 28.51 -4.61 -11.65
C TYR A 377 28.26 -3.21 -12.21
N PHE A 378 29.28 -2.35 -12.16
CA PHE A 378 29.31 -1.11 -12.92
C PHE A 378 30.12 -1.30 -14.21
N GLN A 379 29.51 -1.02 -15.36
CA GLN A 379 30.20 -1.12 -16.66
C GLN A 379 31.30 -0.07 -16.80
N TYR A 380 31.10 1.11 -16.21
CA TYR A 380 32.05 2.22 -16.21
C TYR A 380 32.54 2.47 -14.79
N GLN A 381 33.77 2.96 -14.62
CA GLN A 381 34.25 3.47 -13.33
C GLN A 381 34.01 4.98 -13.29
N LYS A 382 33.05 5.46 -12.51
CA LYS A 382 32.69 6.88 -12.44
C LYS A 382 32.48 7.39 -11.03
N LEU A 383 32.78 8.67 -10.83
CA LEU A 383 32.44 9.40 -9.60
C LEU A 383 30.92 9.30 -9.38
N GLY A 384 30.50 8.97 -8.15
CA GLY A 384 29.09 8.80 -7.79
C GLY A 384 28.57 7.36 -7.91
N GLN A 385 29.37 6.41 -8.40
CA GLN A 385 29.05 4.98 -8.36
C GLN A 385 29.63 4.34 -7.10
N VAL A 386 28.79 4.23 -6.07
CA VAL A 386 29.22 3.94 -4.70
C VAL A 386 28.43 2.78 -4.12
N VAL A 387 29.13 1.87 -3.45
CA VAL A 387 28.52 0.78 -2.66
C VAL A 387 29.12 0.83 -1.25
N LYS A 388 28.30 1.08 -0.22
CA LYS A 388 28.78 1.20 1.16
C LYS A 388 27.90 0.40 2.12
N ASN A 389 28.52 -0.15 3.17
CA ASN A 389 27.86 -0.95 4.22
C ASN A 389 27.06 -2.17 3.70
N CYS A 390 27.42 -2.69 2.53
CA CYS A 390 26.74 -3.84 1.95
C CYS A 390 27.40 -5.16 2.37
N VAL A 391 26.60 -6.21 2.48
CA VAL A 391 27.08 -7.56 2.86
C VAL A 391 26.83 -8.54 1.73
N CYS A 392 27.87 -9.21 1.26
CA CYS A 392 27.78 -10.30 0.28
C CYS A 392 28.01 -11.65 0.97
N ARG A 393 27.08 -12.60 0.81
CA ARG A 393 27.16 -13.97 1.35
C ARG A 393 26.98 -14.97 0.22
N ASN A 394 27.83 -15.99 0.18
CA ASN A 394 27.73 -17.10 -0.78
C ASN A 394 27.65 -16.67 -2.26
N CYS A 395 28.11 -15.46 -2.61
CA CYS A 395 28.02 -14.95 -3.96
C CYS A 395 29.17 -15.47 -4.84
N ILE A 396 28.90 -15.71 -6.12
CA ILE A 396 29.85 -16.31 -7.07
C ILE A 396 29.92 -15.48 -8.36
N PRO A 397 31.10 -15.02 -8.82
CA PRO A 397 32.41 -15.17 -8.18
C PRO A 397 32.54 -14.36 -6.89
N SER A 398 33.17 -14.94 -5.86
CA SER A 398 33.32 -14.31 -4.54
C SER A 398 34.36 -13.17 -4.52
N GLU A 399 35.41 -13.28 -5.34
CA GLU A 399 36.53 -12.32 -5.38
C GLU A 399 36.13 -10.96 -5.95
N ASN A 400 35.11 -10.93 -6.83
CA ASN A 400 34.63 -9.74 -7.52
C ASN A 400 33.11 -9.60 -7.39
N ALA A 401 32.60 -9.80 -6.17
CA ALA A 401 31.16 -9.71 -5.93
C ALA A 401 30.62 -8.30 -6.22
N ILE A 402 31.40 -7.28 -5.91
CA ILE A 402 31.17 -5.89 -6.29
C ILE A 402 32.30 -5.50 -7.24
N PHE A 403 31.94 -4.98 -8.41
CA PHE A 403 32.90 -4.67 -9.47
C PHE A 403 32.79 -3.21 -9.93
N ASN A 404 33.95 -2.58 -10.07
CA ASN A 404 34.13 -1.25 -10.68
C ASN A 404 33.50 -0.08 -9.90
N THR A 405 33.52 -0.16 -8.57
CA THR A 405 33.09 0.93 -7.68
C THR A 405 34.11 2.06 -7.59
N TYR A 406 33.62 3.23 -7.21
CA TYR A 406 34.46 4.36 -6.83
C TYR A 406 34.60 4.40 -5.31
N ASP A 407 35.76 3.97 -4.81
CA ASP A 407 36.10 3.94 -3.39
C ASP A 407 36.86 5.21 -3.01
N ASP A 408 36.16 6.33 -2.82
CA ASP A 408 36.76 7.51 -2.17
C ASP A 408 35.98 7.88 -0.90
N ASP A 409 36.74 8.26 0.14
CA ASP A 409 36.32 8.73 1.48
C ASP A 409 35.57 10.08 1.45
N PHE A 410 34.93 10.44 0.34
CA PHE A 410 34.04 11.60 0.31
C PHE A 410 32.80 11.30 1.17
N GLU A 411 32.75 11.95 2.33
CA GLU A 411 31.55 12.02 3.16
C GLU A 411 30.39 12.58 2.33
N PRO A 412 29.18 12.01 2.45
CA PRO A 412 28.09 12.23 1.52
C PRO A 412 27.34 13.55 1.81
N LEU A 413 28.02 14.68 1.67
CA LEU A 413 27.41 16.00 1.60
C LEU A 413 26.39 16.11 0.45
N GLU A 414 26.53 15.26 -0.57
CA GLU A 414 25.55 15.14 -1.64
C GLU A 414 24.35 14.27 -1.25
N ALA A 415 24.49 13.15 -0.51
CA ALA A 415 23.32 12.34 -0.13
C ALA A 415 22.34 13.11 0.76
N GLU A 416 22.84 13.95 1.68
CA GLU A 416 21.98 14.83 2.48
C GLU A 416 21.32 15.94 1.64
N ARG A 417 22.01 16.48 0.63
CA ARG A 417 21.42 17.40 -0.36
C ARG A 417 20.41 16.71 -1.28
N PHE A 418 20.64 15.46 -1.63
CA PHE A 418 19.73 14.60 -2.41
C PHE A 418 18.47 14.25 -1.59
N LEU A 419 18.60 14.04 -0.28
CA LEU A 419 17.48 13.82 0.63
C LEU A 419 16.71 15.12 0.94
N ALA A 420 17.35 16.30 0.91
CA ALA A 420 16.70 17.59 1.16
C ALA A 420 15.65 17.99 0.10
N GLN A 421 15.69 17.42 -1.11
CA GLN A 421 14.63 17.56 -2.12
C GLN A 421 13.29 16.92 -1.70
N ARG A 422 13.23 16.16 -0.59
CA ARG A 422 11.96 15.67 -0.01
C ARG A 422 10.98 16.77 0.39
N LYS A 423 11.42 18.03 0.57
CA LYS A 423 10.57 19.10 1.12
C LYS A 423 9.93 20.03 0.09
N SER A 424 10.26 19.92 -1.21
CA SER A 424 9.68 20.81 -2.24
C SER A 424 8.55 20.19 -3.07
N ASP A 425 8.36 18.86 -3.02
CA ASP A 425 7.54 18.13 -4.00
C ASP A 425 6.42 17.29 -3.35
N LEU A 426 5.94 17.65 -2.16
CA LEU A 426 4.70 17.12 -1.56
C LEU A 426 3.46 17.88 -2.04
#